data_AF-A0A6J7HN69-F1
#
_entry.id   AF-A0A6J7HN69-F1
#
_cell.length_a   1.000
_cell.length_b   1.000
_cell.length_c   1.000
_cell.angle_alpha   90.00
_cell.angle_beta   90.00
_cell.angle_gamma   90.00
#
_symmetry.space_group_name_H-M   'P 1'
#
loop_
_entity.id
_entity.type
_entity.pdbx_description
1 polymer ?
#
loop_
_entity_poly.entity_id
_entity_poly.type
_entity_poly.pdbx_seq_one_letter_code
_entity_poly.pdbx_strand_id
1 'polypeptide(L)'
;MHVMNTNEVFVIHHTGCGLHRVTNADLQSRVGLATGQDAAHIDFLPFDDLVDSVLGDVERLRTLPLLPIGITLHGAIYDVHTGTLHRVI
;
A
#
# COMPACT_ATOMS: atom_id res chain seq x y z
N MET A 1 10.05 -12.17 10.47
CA MET A 1 9.21 -12.85 11.47
C MET A 1 9.61 -14.30 11.72
N HIS A 2 9.39 -15.24 10.79
CA HIS A 2 9.74 -16.66 11.04
C HIS A 2 11.26 -16.96 11.09
N VAL A 3 12.05 -16.29 10.25
CA VAL A 3 13.51 -16.52 10.15
C VAL A 3 14.32 -15.54 11.01
N MET A 4 13.86 -14.29 11.09
CA MET A 4 14.58 -13.17 11.73
C MET A 4 13.88 -12.64 12.99
N ASN A 5 12.88 -13.37 13.51
CA ASN A 5 12.14 -13.02 14.73
C ASN A 5 11.51 -11.60 14.78
N THR A 6 11.24 -10.96 13.64
CA THR A 6 10.44 -9.72 13.57
C THR A 6 9.04 -9.95 14.17
N ASN A 7 8.60 -9.09 15.07
CA ASN A 7 7.35 -9.23 15.81
C ASN A 7 6.33 -8.09 15.57
N GLU A 8 6.76 -7.02 14.90
CA GLU A 8 5.93 -5.85 14.60
C GLU A 8 6.11 -5.42 13.13
N VAL A 9 5.04 -4.91 12.53
CA VAL A 9 5.03 -4.39 11.16
C VAL A 9 4.30 -3.06 11.12
N PHE A 10 4.88 -2.10 10.42
CA PHE A 10 4.28 -0.82 10.12
C PHE A 10 3.87 -0.76 8.65
N VAL A 11 2.58 -0.58 8.39
CA VAL A 11 2.03 -0.23 7.07
C VAL A 11 2.03 1.29 6.97
N ILE A 12 2.86 1.83 6.07
CA ILE A 12 3.01 3.27 5.89
C ILE A 12 2.68 3.64 4.46
N HIS A 13 1.57 4.36 4.29
CA HIS A 13 1.26 5.07 3.04
C HIS A 13 1.70 6.52 3.15
N HIS A 14 1.55 7.30 2.09
CA HIS A 14 1.98 8.70 2.12
C HIS A 14 1.09 9.63 1.29
N THR A 15 1.05 10.90 1.68
CA THR A 15 0.39 11.96 0.90
C THR A 15 1.09 12.15 -0.44
N GLY A 16 0.35 12.54 -1.49
CA GLY A 16 0.94 12.78 -2.81
C GLY A 16 1.41 11.50 -3.52
N CYS A 17 0.88 10.33 -3.13
CA CYS A 17 1.17 9.06 -3.80
C CYS A 17 0.70 9.09 -5.25
N GLY A 18 1.56 8.62 -6.17
CA GLY A 18 1.23 8.55 -7.60
C GLY A 18 0.14 7.53 -7.95
N LEU A 19 -0.25 6.68 -7.00
CA LEU A 19 -1.34 5.70 -7.12
C LEU A 19 -2.65 6.16 -6.46
N HIS A 20 -2.65 7.36 -5.85
CA HIS A 20 -3.84 7.93 -5.24
C HIS A 20 -4.73 8.60 -6.29
N ARG A 21 -6.03 8.23 -6.33
CA ARG A 21 -7.05 8.78 -7.24
C ARG A 21 -6.69 8.67 -8.72
N VAL A 22 -6.06 7.56 -9.09
CA VAL A 22 -5.82 7.13 -10.48
C VAL A 22 -6.45 5.77 -10.70
N THR A 23 -6.81 5.43 -11.94
CA THR A 23 -7.37 4.10 -12.21
C THR A 23 -6.34 3.15 -12.81
N ASN A 24 -6.61 1.85 -12.71
CA ASN A 24 -5.84 0.83 -13.41
C ASN A 24 -5.80 1.09 -14.91
N ALA A 25 -6.94 1.46 -15.52
CA ALA A 25 -7.02 1.77 -16.93
C ALA A 25 -6.10 2.94 -17.34
N ASP A 26 -6.05 4.01 -16.53
CA ASP A 26 -5.16 5.14 -16.78
C ASP A 26 -3.69 4.73 -16.74
N LEU A 27 -3.29 3.94 -15.74
CA LEU A 27 -1.91 3.49 -15.57
C LEU A 27 -1.50 2.49 -16.66
N GLN A 28 -2.36 1.53 -16.98
CA GLN A 28 -2.15 0.56 -18.06
C GLN A 28 -1.96 1.27 -19.41
N SER A 29 -2.81 2.26 -19.71
CA SER A 29 -2.70 3.05 -20.94
C SER A 29 -1.39 3.85 -20.98
N ARG A 30 -1.04 4.54 -19.88
CA ARG A 30 0.20 5.34 -19.80
C ARG A 30 1.45 4.50 -19.96
N VAL A 31 1.51 3.35 -19.29
CA VAL A 31 2.65 2.43 -19.39
C VAL A 31 2.74 1.85 -20.81
N GLY A 32 1.62 1.45 -21.40
CA GLY A 32 1.60 0.94 -22.77
C GLY A 32 2.08 1.95 -23.80
N LEU A 33 1.64 3.22 -23.68
CA LEU A 33 2.12 4.30 -24.55
C LEU A 33 3.62 4.59 -24.36
N ALA A 34 4.11 4.56 -23.12
CA ALA A 34 5.51 4.87 -22.82
C ALA A 34 6.49 3.75 -23.24
N THR A 35 6.03 2.50 -23.25
CA THR A 35 6.90 1.31 -23.44
C THR A 35 6.65 0.57 -24.74
N GLY A 36 5.50 0.78 -25.38
CA GLY A 36 5.03 -0.03 -26.51
C GLY A 36 4.62 -1.46 -26.14
N GLN A 37 4.44 -1.77 -24.86
CA GLN A 37 4.05 -3.11 -24.37
C GLN A 37 2.60 -3.11 -23.82
N ASP A 38 1.93 -4.27 -23.87
CA ASP A 38 0.60 -4.41 -23.26
C ASP A 38 0.71 -4.59 -21.73
N ALA A 39 0.08 -3.69 -20.98
CA ALA A 39 0.04 -3.69 -19.52
C ALA A 39 -1.33 -4.10 -18.95
N ALA A 40 -2.32 -4.47 -19.77
CA ALA A 40 -3.69 -4.73 -19.32
C ALA A 40 -3.83 -5.86 -18.28
N HIS A 41 -2.84 -6.76 -18.22
CA HIS A 41 -2.78 -7.87 -17.28
C HIS A 41 -2.23 -7.48 -15.89
N ILE A 42 -1.73 -6.26 -15.72
CA ILE A 42 -1.14 -5.78 -14.48
C ILE A 42 -2.22 -5.05 -13.68
N ASP A 43 -2.43 -5.52 -12.44
CA ASP A 43 -3.12 -4.74 -11.41
C ASP A 43 -2.10 -3.84 -10.71
N PHE A 44 -2.20 -2.54 -10.93
CA PHE A 44 -1.36 -1.52 -10.31
C PHE A 44 -1.78 -1.16 -8.90
N LEU A 45 -2.88 -1.75 -8.38
CA LEU A 45 -3.41 -1.55 -7.03
C LEU A 45 -3.59 -0.07 -6.65
N PRO A 46 -4.22 0.77 -7.50
CA PRO A 46 -4.51 2.14 -7.12
C PRO A 46 -5.59 2.20 -6.04
N PHE A 47 -5.68 3.34 -5.37
CA PHE A 47 -6.61 3.56 -4.26
C PHE A 47 -7.16 4.99 -4.25
N ASP A 48 -8.34 5.18 -3.67
CA ASP A 48 -9.05 6.48 -3.67
C ASP A 48 -8.92 7.25 -2.36
N ASP A 49 -8.78 6.54 -1.24
CA ASP A 49 -8.64 7.11 0.10
C ASP A 49 -7.40 6.55 0.80
N LEU A 50 -6.60 7.43 1.39
CA LEU A 50 -5.34 7.08 2.04
C LEU A 50 -5.54 6.29 3.34
N VAL A 51 -6.55 6.67 4.13
CA VAL A 51 -6.84 6.02 5.41
C VAL A 51 -7.38 4.63 5.14
N ASP A 52 -8.35 4.51 4.23
CA ASP A 52 -8.94 3.22 3.88
C ASP A 52 -7.91 2.28 3.23
N SER A 53 -6.97 2.81 2.43
CA SER A 53 -5.90 2.01 1.84
C SER A 53 -4.97 1.42 2.91
N VAL A 54 -4.56 2.22 3.90
CA VAL A 54 -3.77 1.74 5.05
C VAL A 54 -4.55 0.68 5.83
N LEU A 55 -5.82 0.94 6.15
CA LEU A 55 -6.65 0.01 6.92
C LEU A 55 -6.87 -1.31 6.17
N GLY A 56 -7.11 -1.25 4.85
CA GLY A 56 -7.27 -2.41 3.99
C GLY A 56 -6.03 -3.29 3.95
N ASP A 57 -4.84 -2.69 3.83
CA ASP A 57 -3.57 -3.41 3.88
C ASP A 57 -3.29 -4.01 5.26
N VAL A 58 -3.56 -3.26 6.33
CA VAL A 58 -3.43 -3.79 7.71
C VAL A 58 -4.36 -4.99 7.91
N GLU A 59 -5.61 -4.93 7.44
CA GLU A 59 -6.55 -6.05 7.57
C GLU A 59 -6.17 -7.24 6.70
N ARG A 60 -5.65 -6.97 5.50
CA ARG A 60 -5.07 -8.01 4.66
C ARG A 60 -3.95 -8.72 5.39
N LEU A 61 -3.00 -7.99 5.97
CA LEU A 61 -1.91 -8.59 6.76
C LEU A 61 -2.46 -9.36 7.97
N ARG A 62 -3.43 -8.80 8.70
CA ARG A 62 -4.05 -9.44 9.88
C ARG A 62 -4.66 -10.81 9.54
N THR A 63 -5.24 -10.95 8.36
CA THR A 63 -5.94 -12.18 7.93
C THR A 63 -5.05 -13.13 7.12
N LEU A 64 -3.80 -12.76 6.80
CA LEU A 64 -2.89 -13.60 6.04
C LEU A 64 -2.40 -14.82 6.86
N PRO A 65 -2.70 -16.07 6.43
CA PRO A 65 -2.27 -17.27 7.14
C PRO A 65 -0.75 -17.48 7.21
N LEU A 66 0.00 -16.72 6.39
CA LEU A 66 1.45 -16.77 6.33
C LEU A 66 2.12 -15.96 7.46
N LEU A 67 1.39 -15.05 8.12
CA LEU A 67 1.88 -14.33 9.28
C LEU A 67 1.56 -15.12 10.57
N PRO A 68 2.48 -15.18 11.55
CA PRO A 68 2.19 -15.71 12.85
C PRO A 68 1.05 -14.98 13.55
N ILE A 69 0.36 -15.78 14.35
CA ILE A 69 -0.62 -15.32 15.32
C ILE A 69 0.06 -14.37 16.31
N GLY A 70 -0.56 -13.21 16.54
CA GLY A 70 -0.09 -12.24 17.53
C GLY A 70 0.97 -11.25 17.03
N ILE A 71 1.24 -11.17 15.73
CA ILE A 71 2.04 -10.06 15.17
C ILE A 71 1.38 -8.72 15.49
N THR A 72 2.16 -7.73 15.91
CA THR A 72 1.64 -6.37 16.10
C THR A 72 1.66 -5.62 14.77
N LEU A 73 0.52 -5.05 14.38
CA LEU A 73 0.37 -4.30 13.14
C LEU A 73 0.05 -2.84 13.46
N HIS A 74 0.73 -1.93 12.79
CA HIS A 74 0.52 -0.49 12.88
C HIS A 74 0.17 0.06 11.49
N GLY A 75 -0.68 1.08 11.45
CA GLY A 75 -0.98 1.82 10.22
C GLY A 75 -0.65 3.29 10.40
N ALA A 76 0.01 3.90 9.42
CA ALA A 76 0.30 5.33 9.44
C ALA A 76 0.36 5.95 8.04
N ILE A 77 0.23 7.27 7.99
CA ILE A 77 0.38 8.08 6.78
C ILE A 77 1.56 9.04 7.00
N TYR A 78 2.54 8.96 6.11
CA TYR A 78 3.64 9.90 6.04
C TYR A 78 3.23 11.13 5.20
N ASP A 79 3.32 12.33 5.79
CA ASP A 79 3.15 13.57 5.05
C ASP A 79 4.49 13.97 4.41
N VAL A 80 4.52 13.95 3.08
CA VAL A 80 5.73 14.22 2.29
C VAL A 80 6.15 15.69 2.32
N HIS A 81 5.27 16.60 2.73
CA HIS A 81 5.56 18.04 2.77
C HIS A 81 6.18 18.46 4.10
N THR A 82 5.79 17.80 5.19
CA THR A 82 6.23 18.13 6.56
C THR A 82 7.24 17.13 7.12
N GLY A 83 7.28 15.90 6.59
CA GLY A 83 8.05 14.79 7.14
C GLY A 83 7.41 14.13 8.36
N THR A 84 6.17 14.46 8.70
CA THR A 84 5.48 13.91 9.88
C THR A 84 4.78 12.60 9.59
N LEU A 85 4.74 11.71 10.59
CA LEU A 85 4.01 10.44 10.52
C LEU A 85 2.74 10.53 11.36
N HIS A 86 1.59 10.37 10.70
CA HIS A 86 0.26 10.39 11.33
C HIS A 86 -0.23 8.97 11.52
N ARG A 87 -0.43 8.55 12.77
CA ARG A 87 -0.96 7.22 13.08
C ARG A 87 -2.43 7.12 12.65
N VAL A 88 -2.76 5.97 12.06
CA VAL A 88 -4.13 5.56 11.70
C VAL A 88 -4.64 4.50 12.67
N ILE A 89 -3.82 3.47 12.97
CA ILE A 89 -4.12 2.37 13.92
C ILE A 89 -2.84 1.96 14.69
#